data_AF-A0A957X6J0-F1
#
_entry.id   AF-A0A957X6J0-F1
#
_cell.length_a   1.000
_cell.length_b   1.000
_cell.length_c   1.000
_cell.angle_alpha   90.00
_cell.angle_beta   90.00
_cell.angle_gamma   90.00
#
_symmetry.space_group_name_H-M   'P 1'
#
loop_
_entity.id
_entity.type
_entity.pdbx_description
1 polymer ?
#
loop_
_entity_poly.entity_id
_entity_poly.type
_entity_poly.pdbx_seq_one_letter_code
_entity_poly.pdbx_strand_id
1 'polypeptide(L)' 'MTNFLKDSQFIIGMIHVDALPGTPKYQGSMADIIAKAKVEAELYRRAGIDVLMIENMHDVPYGRQVGPEIVAAMTVLG' A
#
# COMPACT_ATOMS: atom_id res chain seq x y z
N MET A 1 -23.74 9.12 -1.32
CA MET A 1 -22.56 8.23 -1.33
C MET A 1 -23.08 6.83 -1.03
N THR A 2 -23.04 5.91 -1.99
CA THR A 2 -23.58 4.55 -1.81
C THR A 2 -22.57 3.73 -1.02
N ASN A 3 -22.97 3.19 0.13
CA ASN A 3 -22.11 2.31 0.92
C ASN A 3 -22.06 0.93 0.23
N PHE A 4 -21.08 0.71 -0.63
CA PHE A 4 -20.90 -0.53 -1.38
C PHE A 4 -20.51 -1.72 -0.48
N LEU A 5 -20.11 -1.46 0.77
CA LEU A 5 -19.81 -2.50 1.75
C LEU A 5 -21.06 -3.02 2.47
N LYS A 6 -22.20 -2.34 2.31
CA LYS A 6 -23.45 -2.71 2.97
C LYS A 6 -24.11 -3.84 2.20
N ASP A 7 -24.49 -4.90 2.91
CA ASP A 7 -25.27 -6.06 2.41
C ASP A 7 -24.50 -7.09 1.56
N SER A 8 -23.17 -7.11 1.59
CA SER A 8 -22.35 -8.15 0.93
C SER A 8 -21.13 -8.55 1.77
N GLN A 9 -20.71 -9.81 1.67
CA GLN A 9 -19.44 -10.27 2.25
C GLN A 9 -18.31 -9.91 1.29
N PHE A 10 -17.23 -9.35 1.82
CA PHE A 10 -16.07 -8.93 1.04
C PHE A 10 -14.77 -9.42 1.69
N ILE A 11 -13.79 -9.69 0.84
CA ILE A 11 -12.41 -9.93 1.22
C ILE A 11 -11.59 -8.70 0.82
N ILE A 12 -10.87 -8.15 1.79
CA ILE A 12 -9.96 -7.02 1.59
C ILE A 12 -8.52 -7.56 1.55
N GLY A 13 -7.82 -7.35 0.44
CA GLY A 13 -6.40 -7.64 0.31
C GLY A 13 -5.57 -6.42 0.69
N MET A 14 -4.64 -6.61 1.63
CA MET A 14 -3.69 -5.57 2.02
C MET A 14 -2.42 -5.68 1.17
N ILE A 15 -2.08 -4.60 0.46
CA ILE A 15 -0.79 -4.43 -0.20
C ILE A 15 0.13 -3.73 0.80
N HIS A 16 1.12 -4.47 1.29
CA HIS A 16 2.15 -3.93 2.18
C HIS A 16 3.29 -3.36 1.33
N VAL A 17 3.42 -2.04 1.27
CA VAL A 17 4.50 -1.43 0.49
C VAL A 17 5.84 -1.58 1.19
N ASP A 18 6.90 -1.70 0.38
CA ASP A 18 8.29 -1.64 0.84
C ASP A 18 8.58 -0.32 1.56
N ALA A 19 9.71 -0.29 2.29
CA ALA A 19 10.19 0.90 3.00
C ALA A 19 10.24 2.12 2.08
N LEU A 20 9.66 3.23 2.52
CA LEU A 20 9.47 4.46 1.76
C LEU A 20 10.62 5.46 1.97
N PRO A 21 10.75 6.48 1.10
CA PRO A 21 11.75 7.54 1.29
C PRO A 21 11.74 8.10 2.72
N GLY A 22 12.92 8.38 3.25
CA GLY A 22 13.08 8.87 4.63
C GLY A 22 13.23 7.77 5.68
N THR A 23 13.01 6.49 5.34
CA THR A 23 13.11 5.39 6.32
C THR A 23 14.36 4.53 6.13
N PRO A 24 14.85 3.85 7.19
CA PRO A 24 16.18 3.22 7.17
C PRO A 24 16.38 2.11 6.14
N LYS A 25 15.28 1.48 5.67
CA LYS A 25 15.32 0.39 4.69
C LYS A 25 14.97 0.79 3.27
N TYR A 26 14.77 2.09 2.99
CA TYR A 26 14.50 2.55 1.64
C TYR A 26 15.66 2.20 0.70
N GLN A 27 15.35 1.51 -0.41
CA GLN A 27 16.36 1.04 -1.38
C GLN A 27 16.57 1.99 -2.55
N GLY A 28 15.98 3.20 -2.53
CA GLY A 28 16.30 4.27 -3.48
C GLY A 28 15.38 4.40 -4.70
N SER A 29 14.36 3.56 -4.85
CA SER A 29 13.50 3.57 -6.05
C SER A 29 12.01 3.48 -5.73
N MET A 30 11.30 4.61 -5.86
CA MET A 30 9.83 4.64 -5.80
C MET A 30 9.18 3.88 -6.96
N ALA A 31 9.82 3.83 -8.12
CA ALA A 31 9.32 3.11 -9.29
C ALA A 31 9.22 1.60 -9.02
N ASP A 32 10.21 1.02 -8.34
CA ASP A 32 10.21 -0.40 -8.00
C ASP A 32 9.13 -0.74 -6.96
N ILE A 33 8.89 0.14 -6.00
CA ILE A 33 7.83 -0.01 -5.00
C ILE A 33 6.46 -0.04 -5.69
N ILE A 34 6.22 0.91 -6.61
CA ILE A 34 4.97 0.97 -7.40
C ILE A 34 4.83 -0.26 -8.30
N ALA A 35 5.92 -0.72 -8.93
CA ALA A 35 5.91 -1.90 -9.79
C ALA A 35 5.53 -3.17 -8.99
N LYS A 36 6.10 -3.35 -7.81
CA LYS A 36 5.76 -4.46 -6.90
C LYS A 36 4.30 -4.39 -6.44
N ALA A 37 3.84 -3.22 -5.99
CA ALA A 37 2.45 -3.02 -5.58
C ALA A 37 1.45 -3.35 -6.72
N LYS A 38 1.77 -2.99 -7.97
CA LYS A 38 0.96 -3.35 -9.15
C LYS A 38 0.92 -4.86 -9.41
N VAL A 39 2.05 -5.55 -9.25
CA VAL A 39 2.10 -7.02 -9.41
C VAL A 39 1.21 -7.71 -8.38
N GLU A 40 1.25 -7.25 -7.12
CA GLU A 40 0.41 -7.77 -6.04
C GLU A 40 -1.07 -7.45 -6.26
N ALA A 41 -1.40 -6.23 -6.66
CA ALA A 41 -2.77 -5.83 -7.01
C ALA A 41 -3.36 -6.72 -8.12
N GLU A 42 -2.58 -7.01 -9.16
CA GLU A 42 -3.00 -7.92 -10.23
C GLU A 42 -3.15 -9.36 -9.75
N LEU A 43 -2.33 -9.80 -8.79
CA LEU A 43 -2.48 -11.12 -8.17
C LEU A 43 -3.78 -11.21 -7.38
N TYR A 44 -4.09 -10.20 -6.55
CA TYR A 44 -5.33 -10.13 -5.77
C TYR A 44 -6.56 -10.06 -6.68
N ARG A 45 -6.50 -9.28 -7.76
CA ARG A 45 -7.55 -9.25 -8.78
C ARG A 45 -7.80 -10.64 -9.38
N ARG A 46 -6.74 -11.38 -9.74
CA ARG A 46 -6.86 -12.75 -10.27
C ARG A 46 -7.35 -13.76 -9.23
N ALA A 47 -7.08 -13.52 -7.96
CA ALA A 47 -7.53 -14.38 -6.86
C ALA A 47 -8.98 -14.12 -6.41
N GLY A 48 -9.67 -13.14 -7.00
CA GLY A 48 -11.05 -12.81 -6.64
C GLY A 48 -11.18 -11.99 -5.36
N ILE A 49 -10.17 -11.22 -5.00
CA ILE A 49 -10.23 -10.25 -3.89
C ILE A 49 -11.12 -9.07 -4.32
N ASP A 50 -12.05 -8.69 -3.45
CA ASP A 50 -13.06 -7.68 -3.77
C ASP A 50 -12.53 -6.24 -3.64
N VAL A 51 -11.68 -6.01 -2.64
CA VAL A 51 -11.19 -4.67 -2.28
C VAL A 51 -9.69 -4.70 -2.02
N LEU A 52 -9.00 -3.66 -2.46
CA LEU A 52 -7.58 -3.44 -2.17
C LEU A 52 -7.43 -2.33 -1.13
N MET A 53 -6.53 -2.55 -0.17
CA MET A 53 -6.08 -1.53 0.77
C MET A 53 -4.55 -1.45 0.69
N ILE A 54 -4.00 -0.24 0.80
CA ILE A 54 -2.55 0.00 0.73
C ILE A 54 -2.08 0.44 2.11
N GLU A 55 -1.06 -0.23 2.65
CA GLU A 55 -0.51 0.03 3.97
C GLU A 55 1.01 0.23 3.92
N ASN A 56 1.47 1.25 4.65
CA ASN A 56 2.87 1.44 4.98
C ASN A 56 3.27 0.53 6.14
N MET A 57 3.81 -0.65 5.82
CA MET A 57 4.18 -1.66 6.82
C MET A 57 5.69 -1.90 6.94
N HIS A 58 6.52 -1.43 6.00
CA HIS A 58 7.97 -1.75 5.99
C HIS A 58 8.89 -0.59 6.35
N ASP A 59 8.35 0.52 6.85
CA ASP A 59 9.09 1.62 7.47
C ASP A 59 9.63 1.27 8.86
N VAL A 60 10.51 0.26 8.91
CA VAL A 60 11.08 -0.26 10.16
C VAL A 60 12.48 0.30 10.46
N PRO A 61 12.76 0.71 11.72
CA PRO A 61 11.86 0.77 12.87
C PRO A 61 10.78 1.85 12.74
N TYR A 62 9.57 1.56 13.25
CA TYR A 62 8.43 2.48 13.16
C TYR A 62 8.65 3.75 13.97
N GLY A 63 8.60 4.90 13.27
CA GLY A 63 8.65 6.22 13.89
C GLY A 63 7.31 6.61 14.50
N ARG A 64 7.33 7.44 15.56
CA ARG A 64 6.12 8.11 16.08
C ARG A 64 5.69 9.29 15.22
N GLN A 65 6.59 9.81 14.40
CA GLN A 65 6.35 10.92 13.50
C GLN A 65 6.52 10.41 12.07
N VAL A 66 5.60 10.81 11.20
CA VAL A 66 5.60 10.47 9.78
C VAL A 66 6.04 11.71 9.01
N GLY A 67 7.13 11.60 8.24
CA GLY A 67 7.65 12.70 7.43
C GLY A 67 6.80 13.00 6.19
N PRO A 68 6.88 14.22 5.64
CA PRO A 68 6.14 14.59 4.43
C PRO A 68 6.48 13.73 3.22
N GLU A 69 7.68 13.18 3.14
CA GLU A 69 8.13 12.26 2.09
C GLU A 69 7.33 10.94 2.09
N ILE A 70 6.96 10.42 3.27
CA ILE A 70 6.12 9.23 3.42
C ILE A 70 4.70 9.54 2.96
N VAL A 71 4.15 10.69 3.37
CA VAL A 71 2.82 11.13 2.95
C VAL A 71 2.76 11.30 1.43
N ALA A 72 3.76 11.96 0.84
CA ALA A 72 3.87 12.14 -0.60
C ALA A 72 3.99 10.80 -1.33
N ALA A 73 4.81 9.88 -0.84
CA ALA A 73 4.96 8.55 -1.42
C ALA A 73 3.64 7.75 -1.40
N MET A 74 2.95 7.72 -0.26
CA MET A 74 1.64 7.05 -0.14
C MET A 74 0.56 7.71 -1.02
N THR A 75 0.60 9.04 -1.21
CA THR A 75 -0.32 9.76 -2.10
C THR A 75 -0.14 9.39 -3.57
N VAL A 76 1.07 9.04 -4.00
CA VAL A 76 1.32 8.58 -5.38
C VAL A 76 0.95 7.11 -5.56
N LEU A 77 1.01 6.32 -4.48
CA LEU A 77 0.72 4.88 -4.50
C LEU A 77 -0.77 4.57 -4.60
N GLY A 78 -1.63 5.32 -3.90
CA GLY A 78 -3.10 5.18 -3.93
C GLY A 78 -3.76 6.01 -5.02
#